data_AF-A0A961Q2N5-F1
#
_entry.id   AF-A0A961Q2N5-F1
#
_cell.length_a   1.000
_cell.length_b   1.000
_cell.length_c   1.000
_cell.angle_alpha   90.00
_cell.angle_beta   90.00
_cell.angle_gamma   90.00
#
_symmetry.space_group_name_H-M   'P 1'
#
loop_
_entity.id
_entity.type
_entity.pdbx_description
1 polymer ?
#
loop_
_entity_poly.entity_id
_entity_poly.type
_entity_poly.pdbx_seq_one_letter_code
_entity_poly.pdbx_strand_id
1 'polypeptide(L)'
;MTYDLTPACIPARLHAFSRLVLDLYLAGRMPTSEFRRWFHMPNSDYLPLSDRIAQIVDPEYVAEGPLMKSCDPLTPDGKSI
;
A
#
# COMPACT_ATOMS: atom_id res chain seq x y z
N MET A 1 15.74 8.90 -4.55
CA MET A 1 15.13 7.65 -5.01
C MET A 1 13.76 7.99 -5.57
N THR A 2 13.58 7.85 -6.87
CA THR A 2 12.28 8.00 -7.52
C THR A 2 11.69 6.60 -7.62
N TYR A 3 10.68 6.30 -6.81
CA TYR A 3 9.96 5.03 -6.91
C TYR A 3 9.00 5.16 -8.10
N ASP A 4 9.08 4.24 -9.07
CA ASP A 4 8.06 4.11 -10.11
C ASP A 4 6.82 3.45 -9.50
N LEU A 5 6.10 4.23 -8.70
CA LEU A 5 4.76 3.94 -8.22
C LEU A 5 3.76 4.40 -9.28
N THR A 6 3.95 3.98 -10.53
CA THR A 6 3.02 4.26 -11.63
C THR A 6 1.59 4.04 -11.14
N PRO A 7 0.62 4.88 -11.57
CA PRO A 7 -0.74 4.95 -11.01
C PRO A 7 -1.59 3.67 -11.13
N ALA A 8 -1.00 2.58 -11.62
CA ALA A 8 -1.66 1.29 -11.75
C ALA A 8 -2.13 0.73 -10.39
N CYS A 9 -1.41 0.94 -9.29
CA CYS A 9 -1.69 0.26 -8.02
C CYS A 9 -2.21 1.16 -6.90
N ILE A 10 -2.10 2.49 -6.99
CA ILE A 10 -2.60 3.39 -5.93
C ILE A 10 -3.98 3.92 -6.34
N PRO A 11 -5.05 3.69 -5.53
CA PRO A 11 -6.36 4.23 -5.81
C PRO A 11 -6.29 5.73 -6.08
N ALA A 12 -7.06 6.20 -7.07
CA ALA A 12 -7.12 7.63 -7.42
C ALA A 12 -7.49 8.51 -6.21
N ARG A 13 -8.19 7.94 -5.22
CA ARG A 13 -8.55 8.60 -3.97
C ARG A 13 -8.22 7.70 -2.78
N LEU A 14 -7.10 7.99 -2.12
CA LEU A 14 -6.78 7.45 -0.80
C LEU A 14 -7.46 8.27 0.30
N HIS A 15 -7.82 7.62 1.40
CA HIS A 15 -8.17 8.32 2.62
C HIS A 15 -6.99 9.22 3.07
N ALA A 16 -7.29 10.41 3.62
CA ALA A 16 -6.27 11.40 3.98
C ALA A 16 -5.22 10.84 4.95
N PHE A 17 -5.63 9.98 5.88
CA PHE A 17 -4.71 9.30 6.80
C PHE A 17 -3.78 8.32 6.06
N SER A 18 -4.30 7.45 5.20
CA SER A 18 -3.46 6.52 4.41
C SER A 18 -2.52 7.27 3.48
N ARG A 19 -2.93 8.44 2.96
CA ARG A 19 -2.05 9.30 2.17
C ARG A 19 -0.88 9.83 3.00
N LEU A 20 -1.15 10.35 4.21
CA LEU A 20 -0.10 10.81 5.13
C LEU A 20 0.89 9.68 5.48
N VAL A 21 0.36 8.49 5.79
CA VAL A 21 1.19 7.31 6.11
C VAL A 21 2.08 6.91 4.93
N LEU A 22 1.51 6.91 3.70
CA LEU A 22 2.28 6.66 2.48
C LEU A 22 3.40 7.69 2.29
N ASP A 23 3.10 8.97 2.45
CA ASP A 23 4.08 10.05 2.28
C ASP A 23 5.24 9.90 3.29
N LEU A 24 4.96 9.52 4.54
CA LEU A 24 5.98 9.23 5.55
C LEU A 24 6.86 8.02 5.20
N TYR A 25 6.24 6.96 4.69
CA TYR A 25 6.94 5.75 4.26
C TYR A 25 7.88 6.02 3.08
N LEU A 26 7.38 6.70 2.04
CA LEU A 26 8.18 7.04 0.86
C LEU A 26 9.30 8.03 1.15
N ALA A 27 9.14 8.88 2.17
CA ALA A 27 10.19 9.74 2.68
C ALA A 27 11.25 9.01 3.52
N GLY A 28 11.12 7.69 3.74
CA GLY A 28 12.01 6.90 4.58
C GLY A 28 11.92 7.24 6.07
N ARG A 29 10.83 7.89 6.50
CA ARG A 29 10.60 8.32 7.89
C ARG A 29 9.83 7.29 8.72
N MET A 30 9.47 6.17 8.11
CA MET A 30 8.68 5.11 8.71
C MET A 30 9.18 3.76 8.19
N PRO A 31 9.42 2.75 9.05
CA PRO A 31 9.79 1.42 8.61
C PRO A 31 8.59 0.68 7.98
N THR A 32 8.87 -0.32 7.13
CA THR A 32 7.85 -1.10 6.41
C THR A 32 6.82 -1.77 7.33
N SER A 33 7.26 -2.28 8.49
CA SER A 33 6.36 -2.89 9.48
C SER A 33 5.36 -1.90 10.06
N GLU A 34 5.80 -0.66 10.30
CA GLU A 34 4.96 0.43 10.78
C GLU A 34 4.03 0.94 9.68
N PHE A 35 4.55 1.10 8.46
CA PHE A 35 3.75 1.46 7.29
C PHE A 35 2.58 0.50 7.07
N ARG A 36 2.84 -0.83 7.03
CA ARG A 36 1.80 -1.84 6.89
C ARG A 36 0.74 -1.68 7.96
N ARG A 37 1.14 -1.57 9.23
CA ARG A 37 0.23 -1.42 10.37
C ARG A 37 -0.69 -0.20 10.25
N TRP A 38 -0.17 0.95 9.84
CA TRP A 38 -0.97 2.19 9.82
C TRP A 38 -1.78 2.36 8.54
N PHE A 39 -1.25 1.94 7.39
CA PHE A 39 -1.83 2.25 6.09
C PHE A 39 -3.24 1.66 5.91
N HIS A 40 -3.48 0.46 6.46
CA HIS A 40 -4.76 -0.25 6.38
C HIS A 40 -5.77 0.09 7.49
N MET A 41 -5.43 0.90 8.49
CA MET A 41 -6.36 1.11 9.61
C MET A 41 -7.61 1.93 9.31
N PRO A 42 -7.60 2.96 8.44
CA PRO A 42 -8.86 3.63 8.09
C PRO A 42 -9.71 2.77 7.15
N ASN A 43 -9.09 1.82 6.43
CA ASN A 43 -9.78 0.83 5.60
C ASN A 43 -8.92 -0.44 5.45
N SER A 44 -9.40 -1.57 5.98
CA SER A 44 -8.73 -2.87 5.89
C SER A 44 -8.52 -3.35 4.45
N ASP A 45 -9.31 -2.86 3.49
CA ASP A 45 -9.16 -3.18 2.06
C ASP A 45 -7.81 -2.72 1.49
N TYR A 46 -7.10 -1.87 2.22
CA TYR A 46 -5.75 -1.43 1.85
C TYR A 46 -4.64 -2.40 2.31
N LEU A 47 -4.96 -3.51 3.00
CA LEU A 47 -3.96 -4.52 3.38
C LEU A 47 -3.19 -5.06 2.17
N PRO A 48 -3.84 -5.58 1.11
CA PRO A 48 -3.14 -6.06 -0.09
C PRO A 48 -2.33 -4.95 -0.79
N LEU A 49 -2.82 -3.71 -0.72
CA LEU A 49 -2.13 -2.55 -1.28
C LEU A 49 -0.87 -2.21 -0.48
N SER A 50 -0.92 -2.28 0.85
CA SER A 50 0.25 -2.06 1.69
C SER A 50 1.36 -3.08 1.41
N ASP A 51 1.00 -4.35 1.21
CA ASP A 51 1.96 -5.39 0.87
C ASP A 51 2.60 -5.14 -0.49
N ARG A 52 1.80 -4.66 -1.47
CA ARG A 52 2.32 -4.38 -2.80
C ARG A 52 3.26 -3.18 -2.82
N ILE A 53 2.91 -2.11 -2.11
CA ILE A 53 3.77 -0.92 -1.98
C ILE A 53 5.08 -1.31 -1.29
N ALA A 54 5.01 -2.10 -0.22
CA ALA A 54 6.19 -2.58 0.50
C ALA A 54 7.15 -3.37 -0.42
N GLN A 55 6.66 -4.24 -1.31
CA GLN A 55 7.52 -4.96 -2.26
C GLN A 55 8.28 -4.09 -3.24
N ILE A 56 7.71 -2.95 -3.61
CA ILE A 56 8.33 -2.03 -4.57
C ILE A 56 9.38 -1.16 -3.87
N VAL A 57 9.10 -0.76 -2.63
CA VAL A 57 9.89 0.22 -1.88
C VAL A 57 10.98 -0.44 -1.02
N ASP A 58 10.68 -1.59 -0.43
CA ASP A 58 11.54 -2.33 0.48
C ASP A 58 11.99 -3.66 -0.15
N PRO A 59 13.24 -3.77 -0.60
CA PRO A 59 13.76 -4.99 -1.23
C PRO A 59 13.92 -6.16 -0.25
N GLU A 60 13.93 -5.89 1.06
CA GLU A 60 14.02 -6.92 2.10
C GLU A 60 12.63 -7.39 2.55
N TYR A 61 11.55 -6.80 2.03
CA TYR A 61 10.20 -7.15 2.41
C TYR A 61 9.80 -8.55 1.89
N VAL A 62 9.46 -9.43 2.83
CA VAL A 62 8.88 -10.74 2.57
C VAL A 62 7.42 -10.73 3.01
N ALA A 63 6.52 -11.00 2.07
CA ALA A 63 5.09 -11.05 2.36
C ALA A 63 4.74 -12.27 3.21
N GLU A 64 3.90 -12.06 4.23
CA GLU A 64 3.47 -13.11 5.16
C GLU A 64 2.28 -13.95 4.63
N GLY A 65 1.75 -13.62 3.44
CA GLY A 65 0.57 -14.28 2.87
C GLY A 65 0.48 -14.19 1.34
N PRO A 66 -0.55 -14.82 0.73
CA PRO A 66 -0.74 -14.82 -0.71
C PRO A 66 -0.99 -13.39 -1.20
N LEU A 67 -0.13 -12.94 -2.09
CA LEU A 67 -0.16 -11.60 -2.65
C LEU A 67 -1.25 -11.46 -3.69
N MET A 68 -1.80 -10.25 -3.80
CA MET A 68 -2.62 -9.87 -4.96
C MET A 68 -1.80 -10.09 -6.23
N LYS A 69 -2.36 -10.84 -7.18
CA LYS A 69 -1.66 -11.27 -8.39
C LYS A 69 -1.54 -10.16 -9.45
N SER A 70 -2.22 -9.03 -9.27
CA SER A 70 -2.13 -7.88 -10.16
C SER A 70 -2.72 -6.63 -9.49
N CYS A 71 -2.47 -5.46 -10.08
CA CYS A 71 -3.13 -4.19 -9.73
C CYS A 71 -4.61 -4.22 -10.17
N ASP A 72 -5.38 -5.19 -9.71
CA ASP A 72 -6.83 -5.17 -9.89
C ASP A 72 -7.37 -3.96 -9.13
N PRO A 73 -8.21 -3.12 -9.76
CA PRO A 73 -8.72 -1.93 -9.11
C PRO A 73 -9.49 -2.33 -7.85
N LEU A 74 -9.02 -1.84 -6.70
CA LEU A 74 -9.80 -1.86 -5.46
C LEU A 74 -11.11 -1.13 -5.78
N THR A 75 -12.23 -1.85 -5.79
CA THR A 75 -13.53 -1.21 -5.94
C THR A 75 -13.70 -0.22 -4.78
N PRO A 76 -14.38 0.92 -4.99
CA PRO A 76 -14.59 1.93 -3.94
C PRO A 76 -15.37 1.38 -2.72
N ASP A 77 -15.89 0.15 -2.80
CA ASP A 77 -16.71 -0.53 -1.80
C ASP A 77 -16.08 -1.81 -1.22
N GLY A 78 -14.80 -2.10 -1.45
CA GLY A 78 -14.13 -3.23 -0.77
C GLY A 78 -14.68 -4.61 -1.13
N LYS A 79 -15.34 -4.77 -2.29
CA LYS A 79 -15.79 -6.08 -2.78
C LYS A 79 -15.11 -6.44 -4.08
N SER A 80 -14.38 -7.56 -4.02
CA SER A 80 -13.87 -8.27 -5.19
C SER A 80 -15.03 -8.68 -6.09
N ILE A 81 -14.89 -8.43 -7.40
CA ILE A 81 -15.74 -9.03 -8.43
C ILE A 81 -15.30 -10.49 -8.64
#